data_AF-X1TN50-F1
#
_entry.id   AF-X1TN50-F1
#
_cell.length_a   1.000
_cell.length_b   1.000
_cell.length_c   1.000
_cell.angle_alpha   90.00
_cell.angle_beta   90.00
_cell.angle_gamma   90.00
#
_symmetry.space_group_name_H-M   'P 1'
#
loop_
_entity.id
_entity.type
_entity.pdbx_description
1 polymer ?
#
loop_
_entity_poly.entity_id
_entity_poly.type
_entity_poly.pdbx_seq_one_letter_code
_entity_poly.pdbx_strand_id
1 'polypeptide(L)'
;MFKKYLIPILIICLLFSIIVMGAPTYVNLGPTSYIEGDVGVPSGSGYYIDDVLFSTMGLINIAALEKTDSGIIVGDGTNFVLETGVTARTSLGLGNVENLKVKLDATTAPRVGNDNIEGYAVGSRWVDVTADKEYVALDVSTGAAVWTE
;
A
#
# COMPACT_ATOMS: atom_id res chain seq x y z
N MET A 1 6.66 -12.41 71.32
CA MET A 1 5.38 -12.74 70.65
C MET A 1 5.43 -12.62 69.12
N PHE A 2 6.17 -11.67 68.54
CA PHE A 2 6.18 -11.42 67.07
C PHE A 2 6.80 -12.51 66.17
N LYS A 3 7.77 -13.30 66.65
CA LYS A 3 8.46 -14.31 65.79
C LYS A 3 7.56 -15.45 65.30
N LYS A 4 6.49 -15.81 66.03
CA LYS A 4 5.58 -16.90 65.65
C LYS A 4 4.71 -16.57 64.42
N TYR A 5 4.46 -15.29 64.17
CA TYR A 5 3.63 -14.84 63.04
C TYR A 5 4.46 -14.35 61.85
N LEU A 6 5.77 -14.15 62.02
CA LEU A 6 6.64 -13.62 60.97
C LEU A 6 6.70 -14.53 59.73
N ILE A 7 6.86 -15.83 59.94
CA ILE A 7 6.93 -16.83 58.86
C ILE A 7 5.61 -16.93 58.08
N PRO A 8 4.43 -17.11 58.72
CA PRO A 8 3.17 -17.16 57.98
C PRO A 8 2.83 -15.83 57.31
N ILE A 9 3.19 -14.67 57.89
CA ILE A 9 3.05 -13.38 57.24
C ILE A 9 3.93 -13.29 55.98
N LEU A 10 5.20 -13.74 56.06
CA LEU A 10 6.10 -13.75 54.90
C LEU A 10 5.56 -14.63 53.77
N ILE A 11 5.01 -15.80 54.10
CA ILE A 11 4.40 -16.73 53.14
C ILE A 11 3.16 -16.11 52.50
N ILE A 12 2.29 -15.47 53.29
CA ILE A 12 1.11 -14.77 52.77
C ILE A 12 1.55 -13.63 51.83
N CYS A 13 2.55 -12.84 52.20
CA CYS A 13 3.10 -11.79 51.34
C CYS A 13 3.67 -12.37 50.04
N LEU A 14 4.40 -13.50 50.09
CA LEU A 14 4.96 -14.15 48.91
C LEU A 14 3.86 -14.67 47.97
N LEU A 15 2.79 -15.28 48.53
CA LEU A 15 1.65 -15.77 47.77
C LEU A 15 0.83 -14.64 47.15
N PHE A 16 0.64 -13.51 47.85
CA PHE A 16 -0.03 -12.32 47.31
C PHE A 16 0.77 -11.68 46.15
N SER A 17 2.10 -11.74 46.23
CA SER A 17 3.00 -11.27 45.18
C SER A 17 2.89 -12.12 43.90
N ILE A 18 2.69 -13.43 44.05
CA ILE A 18 2.57 -14.38 42.92
C ILE A 18 1.22 -14.22 42.19
N ILE A 19 0.14 -13.90 42.90
CA ILE A 19 -1.20 -13.70 42.31
C ILE A 19 -1.22 -12.52 41.32
N VAL A 20 -0.35 -11.52 41.51
CA VAL A 20 -0.26 -10.36 40.61
C VAL A 20 0.43 -10.69 39.27
N MET A 21 1.16 -11.81 39.18
CA MET A 21 1.95 -12.17 37.99
C MET A 21 1.18 -12.96 36.92
N GLY A 22 -0.10 -13.29 37.15
CA GLY A 22 -0.88 -14.21 36.30
C GLY A 22 -2.15 -13.65 35.66
N ALA A 23 -2.52 -12.40 35.91
CA ALA A 23 -3.67 -11.79 35.25
C ALA A 23 -3.23 -11.17 33.91
N PRO A 24 -4.00 -11.32 32.81
CA PRO A 24 -3.72 -10.59 31.58
C PRO A 24 -3.64 -9.09 31.90
N THR A 25 -2.55 -8.44 31.47
CA THR A 25 -2.20 -7.04 31.75
C THR A 25 -3.06 -6.04 30.98
N TYR A 26 -4.38 -6.28 30.91
CA TYR A 26 -5.31 -5.36 30.29
C TYR A 26 -5.70 -4.30 31.31
N VAL A 27 -5.18 -3.09 31.15
CA VAL A 27 -5.65 -1.94 31.92
C VAL A 27 -7.00 -1.53 31.33
N ASN A 28 -8.08 -1.74 32.07
CA ASN A 28 -9.38 -1.16 31.71
C ASN A 28 -9.39 0.29 32.18
N LEU A 29 -9.21 1.24 31.26
CA LEU A 29 -9.23 2.66 31.59
C LEU A 29 -10.64 3.26 31.64
N GLY A 30 -11.71 2.49 31.40
CA GLY A 30 -13.07 3.02 31.32
C GLY A 30 -13.33 3.85 30.06
N PRO A 31 -14.58 4.27 29.83
CA PRO A 31 -15.06 4.74 28.51
C PRO A 31 -14.60 6.15 28.10
N THR A 32 -13.94 6.90 29.00
CA THR A 32 -13.60 8.32 28.75
C THR A 32 -12.16 8.67 29.14
N SER A 33 -11.30 7.67 29.31
CA SER A 33 -9.91 7.95 29.64
C SER A 33 -9.15 8.47 28.45
N TYR A 34 -8.60 9.67 28.61
CA TYR A 34 -7.67 10.29 27.68
C TYR A 34 -6.24 9.95 28.12
N ILE A 35 -5.48 9.31 27.24
CA ILE A 35 -4.06 9.03 27.47
C ILE A 35 -3.27 9.94 26.56
N GLU A 36 -2.46 10.81 27.16
CA GLU A 36 -1.50 11.64 26.42
C GLU A 36 -0.30 10.78 26.03
N GLY A 37 0.04 10.76 24.75
CA GLY A 37 1.18 10.01 24.20
C GLY A 37 0.82 8.64 23.61
N ASP A 38 1.85 7.97 23.08
CA ASP A 38 1.69 6.68 22.41
C ASP A 38 1.41 5.57 23.42
N VAL A 39 0.40 4.74 23.15
CA VAL A 39 0.16 3.51 23.91
C VAL A 39 1.07 2.43 23.35
N GLY A 40 2.10 2.04 24.11
CA GLY A 40 3.00 0.96 23.72
C GLY A 40 2.25 -0.37 23.58
N VAL A 41 2.29 -0.97 22.39
CA VAL A 41 1.77 -2.32 22.10
C VAL A 41 2.95 -3.29 21.91
N PRO A 42 2.91 -4.49 22.52
CA PRO A 42 3.96 -5.50 22.29
C PRO A 42 4.10 -5.87 20.81
N SER A 43 5.32 -6.23 20.38
CA SER A 43 5.58 -6.71 19.02
C SER A 43 4.64 -7.86 18.65
N GLY A 44 4.01 -7.77 17.47
CA GLY A 44 3.02 -8.75 17.01
C GLY A 44 1.62 -8.60 17.59
N SER A 45 1.38 -7.62 18.48
CA SER A 45 0.04 -7.22 18.93
C SER A 45 -0.54 -6.10 18.05
N GLY A 46 -1.79 -5.73 18.27
CA GLY A 46 -2.40 -4.59 17.60
C GLY A 46 -3.18 -3.70 18.56
N TYR A 47 -3.51 -2.51 18.11
CA TYR A 47 -4.43 -1.61 18.79
C TYR A 47 -5.85 -1.89 18.30
N TYR A 48 -6.84 -1.90 19.20
CA TYR A 48 -8.24 -2.02 18.81
C TYR A 48 -8.91 -0.64 18.90
N ILE A 49 -9.53 -0.20 17.80
CA ILE A 49 -10.45 0.95 17.82
C ILE A 49 -11.79 0.42 17.34
N ASP A 50 -12.83 0.59 18.15
CA ASP A 50 -14.20 0.16 17.80
C ASP A 50 -14.23 -1.28 17.25
N ASP A 51 -13.60 -2.21 17.98
CA ASP A 51 -13.44 -3.63 17.62
C ASP A 51 -12.64 -3.94 16.33
N VAL A 52 -12.07 -2.93 15.67
CA VAL A 52 -11.16 -3.10 14.53
C VAL A 52 -9.73 -3.31 15.03
N LEU A 53 -9.13 -4.46 14.71
CA LEU A 53 -7.73 -4.76 15.00
C LEU A 53 -6.80 -4.03 14.02
N PHE A 54 -6.06 -3.05 14.51
CA PHE A 54 -4.92 -2.46 13.82
C PHE A 54 -3.66 -3.25 14.19
N SER A 55 -3.35 -4.29 13.40
CA SER A 55 -2.13 -5.09 13.57
C SER A 55 -0.89 -4.24 13.35
N THR A 56 0.01 -4.23 14.33
CA THR A 56 1.27 -3.47 14.22
C THR A 56 2.15 -4.00 13.09
N MET A 57 2.10 -5.30 12.74
CA MET A 57 2.91 -5.86 11.66
C MET A 57 2.57 -5.24 10.30
N GLY A 58 1.29 -5.25 9.91
CA GLY A 58 0.85 -4.71 8.61
C GLY A 58 0.99 -3.18 8.53
N LEU A 59 0.72 -2.48 9.63
CA LEU A 59 0.83 -1.02 9.66
C LEU A 59 2.30 -0.56 9.66
N ILE A 60 3.22 -1.32 10.27
CA ILE A 60 4.66 -1.09 10.17
C ILE A 60 5.12 -1.26 8.72
N ASN A 61 4.65 -2.28 7.99
CA ASN A 61 5.02 -2.45 6.59
C ASN A 61 4.63 -1.22 5.76
N ILE A 62 3.38 -0.75 5.88
CA ILE A 62 2.89 0.42 5.16
C ILE A 62 3.68 1.67 5.54
N ALA A 63 3.98 1.89 6.83
CA ALA A 63 4.75 3.04 7.29
C ALA A 63 6.18 3.04 6.72
N ALA A 64 6.78 1.86 6.55
CA ALA A 64 8.12 1.64 6.02
C ALA A 64 8.21 1.70 4.49
N LEU A 65 7.08 1.76 3.76
CA LEU A 65 7.10 1.91 2.31
C LEU A 65 7.69 3.27 1.90
N GLU A 66 8.51 3.22 0.85
CA GLU A 66 8.96 4.41 0.14
C GLU A 66 7.76 5.18 -0.39
N LYS A 67 7.78 6.51 -0.27
CA LYS A 67 6.67 7.37 -0.69
C LYS A 67 7.05 7.98 -2.02
N THR A 68 6.65 7.30 -3.09
CA THR A 68 6.88 7.78 -4.46
C THR A 68 5.58 8.33 -5.03
N ASP A 69 5.70 9.33 -5.89
CA ASP A 69 4.57 9.75 -6.70
C ASP A 69 4.08 8.58 -7.59
N SER A 70 2.77 8.50 -7.81
CA SER A 70 2.13 7.45 -8.63
C SER A 70 2.39 5.99 -8.22
N GLY A 71 2.86 5.73 -7.00
CA GLY A 71 3.02 4.37 -6.46
C GLY A 71 1.70 3.77 -5.97
N ILE A 72 1.52 2.46 -6.13
CA ILE A 72 0.31 1.74 -5.70
C ILE A 72 0.67 0.76 -4.59
N ILE A 73 -0.08 0.74 -3.50
CA ILE A 73 0.12 -0.22 -2.41
C ILE A 73 -0.69 -1.49 -2.70
N VAL A 74 -0.01 -2.63 -2.71
CA VAL A 74 -0.59 -3.95 -3.00
C VAL A 74 -0.13 -4.95 -1.93
N GLY A 75 -0.96 -5.96 -1.65
CA GLY A 75 -0.54 -7.09 -0.79
C GLY A 75 0.22 -8.14 -1.58
N ASP A 76 1.39 -8.58 -1.09
CA ASP A 76 2.24 -9.58 -1.75
C ASP A 76 1.97 -11.03 -1.27
N GLY A 77 0.94 -11.21 -0.45
CA GLY A 77 0.59 -12.48 0.21
C GLY A 77 1.24 -12.68 1.59
N THR A 78 2.22 -11.85 1.96
CA THR A 78 2.86 -11.84 3.29
C THR A 78 2.81 -10.47 3.96
N ASN A 79 3.05 -9.40 3.21
CA ASN A 79 3.10 -8.00 3.63
C ASN A 79 2.38 -7.09 2.62
N PHE A 80 2.48 -5.78 2.85
CA PHE A 80 2.19 -4.74 1.86
C PHE A 80 3.47 -4.27 1.18
N VAL A 81 3.42 -4.09 -0.13
CA VAL A 81 4.51 -3.59 -0.97
C VAL A 81 4.05 -2.39 -1.78
N LEU A 82 5.00 -1.51 -2.11
CA LEU A 82 4.80 -0.43 -3.06
C LEU A 82 5.14 -0.94 -4.46
N GLU A 83 4.19 -0.88 -5.37
CA GLU A 83 4.35 -1.28 -6.76
C GLU A 83 4.42 -0.06 -7.69
N THR A 84 5.26 -0.17 -8.72
CA THR A 84 5.21 0.74 -9.87
C THR A 84 3.98 0.43 -10.73
N GLY A 85 3.57 1.36 -11.60
CA GLY A 85 2.44 1.13 -12.50
C GLY A 85 2.59 -0.11 -13.40
N VAL A 86 3.82 -0.50 -13.77
CA VAL A 86 4.07 -1.72 -14.58
C VAL A 86 3.78 -2.99 -13.78
N THR A 87 4.29 -3.06 -12.54
CA THR A 87 4.06 -4.20 -11.65
C THR A 87 2.58 -4.30 -11.27
N ALA A 88 1.94 -3.17 -10.94
CA ALA A 88 0.53 -3.12 -10.59
C ALA A 88 -0.39 -3.64 -11.71
N ARG A 89 -0.10 -3.34 -12.98
CA ARG A 89 -0.84 -3.93 -14.11
C ARG A 89 -0.70 -5.45 -14.14
N THR A 90 0.48 -5.97 -13.83
CA THR A 90 0.70 -7.43 -13.77
C THR A 90 -0.11 -8.04 -12.62
N SER A 91 -0.10 -7.42 -11.43
CA SER A 91 -0.87 -7.85 -10.26
C SER A 91 -2.38 -7.86 -10.50
N LEU A 92 -2.88 -6.93 -11.33
CA LEU A 92 -4.29 -6.88 -11.76
C LEU A 92 -4.62 -7.82 -12.94
N GLY A 93 -3.64 -8.58 -13.45
CA GLY A 93 -3.82 -9.47 -14.59
C GLY A 93 -3.89 -8.77 -15.96
N LEU A 94 -3.52 -7.49 -16.02
CA LEU A 94 -3.50 -6.65 -17.23
C LEU A 94 -2.11 -6.63 -17.91
N GLY A 95 -1.22 -7.56 -17.57
CA GLY A 95 0.14 -7.62 -18.13
C GLY A 95 0.19 -7.89 -19.64
N ASN A 96 -0.90 -8.41 -20.22
CA ASN A 96 -1.06 -8.66 -21.66
C ASN A 96 -1.82 -7.53 -22.39
N VAL A 97 -2.18 -6.45 -21.69
CA VAL A 97 -2.84 -5.29 -22.29
C VAL A 97 -1.78 -4.26 -22.66
N GLU A 98 -1.65 -4.00 -23.96
CA GLU A 98 -0.72 -3.01 -24.48
C GLU A 98 -1.11 -1.59 -24.05
N ASN A 99 -0.11 -0.79 -23.66
CA ASN A 99 -0.33 0.61 -23.29
C ASN A 99 -0.39 1.50 -24.54
N LEU A 100 -1.48 1.40 -25.30
CA LEU A 100 -1.66 2.13 -26.54
C LEU A 100 -2.24 3.51 -26.28
N LYS A 101 -1.51 4.56 -26.68
CA LYS A 101 -2.05 5.92 -26.75
C LYS A 101 -2.99 6.03 -27.94
N VAL A 102 -4.16 6.63 -27.73
CA VAL A 102 -5.11 7.00 -28.78
C VAL A 102 -5.26 8.52 -28.78
N LYS A 103 -4.93 9.17 -29.90
CA LYS A 103 -5.17 10.61 -30.08
C LYS A 103 -6.51 10.81 -30.78
N LEU A 104 -7.50 11.34 -30.06
CA LEU A 104 -8.88 11.49 -30.56
C LEU A 104 -9.21 12.89 -31.10
N ASP A 105 -8.29 13.83 -30.97
CA ASP A 105 -8.52 15.26 -31.15
C ASP A 105 -7.51 15.91 -32.10
N ALA A 106 -6.84 15.13 -32.96
CA ALA A 106 -5.89 15.70 -33.89
C ALA A 106 -6.60 16.47 -35.00
N THR A 107 -6.04 17.60 -35.41
CA THR A 107 -6.56 18.41 -36.54
C THR A 107 -5.71 18.29 -37.81
N THR A 108 -4.70 17.42 -37.76
CA THR A 108 -3.81 17.10 -38.89
C THR A 108 -3.36 15.65 -38.79
N ALA A 109 -2.94 15.09 -39.92
CA ALA A 109 -2.32 13.76 -40.00
C ALA A 109 -1.06 13.66 -39.13
N PRO A 110 -0.73 12.46 -38.60
CA PRO A 110 0.47 12.24 -37.83
C PRO A 110 1.73 12.46 -38.68
N ARG A 111 2.82 12.86 -38.01
CA ARG A 111 4.15 13.06 -38.59
C ARG A 111 5.13 12.03 -38.03
N VAL A 112 6.31 11.94 -38.63
CA VAL A 112 7.39 11.03 -38.19
C VAL A 112 7.86 11.27 -36.75
N GLY A 113 7.64 12.47 -36.18
CA GLY A 113 7.95 12.78 -34.78
C GLY A 113 6.86 12.39 -33.79
N ASN A 114 5.69 11.95 -34.26
CA ASN A 114 4.65 11.41 -33.38
C ASN A 114 4.97 9.94 -33.09
N ASP A 115 5.89 9.73 -32.16
CA ASP A 115 6.62 8.47 -31.93
C ASP A 115 6.61 8.01 -30.45
N ASN A 116 7.51 7.11 -30.08
CA ASN A 116 7.66 6.57 -28.73
C ASN A 116 7.96 7.62 -27.65
N ILE A 117 8.56 8.76 -27.99
CA ILE A 117 8.87 9.84 -27.03
C ILE A 117 7.57 10.55 -26.60
N GLU A 118 6.58 10.64 -27.50
CA GLU A 118 5.26 11.17 -27.17
C GLU A 118 4.33 10.14 -26.52
N GLY A 119 4.83 8.93 -26.24
CA GLY A 119 4.08 7.84 -25.60
C GLY A 119 3.22 7.02 -26.54
N TYR A 120 3.44 7.08 -27.85
CA TYR A 120 2.81 6.15 -28.80
C TYR A 120 3.53 4.81 -28.84
N ALA A 121 2.78 3.76 -29.19
CA ALA A 121 3.28 2.40 -29.39
C ALA A 121 2.78 1.87 -30.74
N VAL A 122 3.36 0.79 -31.25
CA VAL A 122 2.79 0.09 -32.42
C VAL A 122 1.36 -0.33 -32.09
N GLY A 123 0.42 -0.05 -32.98
CA GLY A 123 -1.02 -0.23 -32.76
C GLY A 123 -1.75 0.99 -32.19
N SER A 124 -1.04 2.04 -31.74
CA SER A 124 -1.65 3.32 -31.38
C SER A 124 -2.53 3.87 -32.50
N ARG A 125 -3.63 4.53 -32.12
CA ARG A 125 -4.57 5.16 -33.07
C ARG A 125 -4.50 6.68 -33.03
N TRP A 126 -4.72 7.31 -34.17
CA TRP A 126 -4.72 8.75 -34.34
C TRP A 126 -5.92 9.15 -35.20
N VAL A 127 -6.79 10.01 -34.68
CA VAL A 127 -7.98 10.51 -35.35
C VAL A 127 -7.72 11.96 -35.77
N ASP A 128 -7.62 12.20 -37.07
CA ASP A 128 -7.66 13.53 -37.67
C ASP A 128 -9.12 13.93 -37.88
N VAL A 129 -9.65 14.72 -36.95
CA VAL A 129 -11.05 15.18 -36.95
C VAL A 129 -11.33 16.28 -37.97
N THR A 130 -10.30 16.84 -38.61
CA THR A 130 -10.49 17.87 -39.65
C THR A 130 -10.57 17.23 -41.03
N ALA A 131 -9.80 16.17 -41.26
CA ALA A 131 -9.80 15.41 -42.51
C ALA A 131 -10.73 14.18 -42.49
N ASP A 132 -11.38 13.89 -41.36
CA ASP A 132 -12.19 12.69 -41.11
C ASP A 132 -11.44 11.37 -41.39
N LYS A 133 -10.21 11.27 -40.87
CA LYS A 133 -9.30 10.13 -41.10
C LYS A 133 -8.81 9.53 -39.79
N GLU A 134 -8.59 8.22 -39.80
CA GLU A 134 -7.96 7.49 -38.70
C GLU A 134 -6.64 6.90 -39.20
N TYR A 135 -5.61 6.86 -38.35
CA TYR A 135 -4.31 6.26 -38.67
C TYR A 135 -3.89 5.29 -37.57
N VAL A 136 -3.19 4.21 -37.92
CA VAL A 136 -2.58 3.24 -37.00
C VAL A 136 -1.05 3.33 -37.10
N ALA A 137 -0.36 3.36 -35.96
CA ALA A 137 1.09 3.32 -35.91
C ALA A 137 1.59 1.90 -36.21
N LEU A 138 2.42 1.73 -37.23
CA LEU A 138 3.08 0.47 -37.55
C LEU A 138 4.53 0.44 -37.05
N ASP A 139 5.14 1.61 -36.86
CA ASP A 139 6.45 1.81 -36.26
C ASP A 139 6.42 3.13 -35.47
N VAL A 140 7.04 3.15 -34.29
CA VAL A 140 7.14 4.34 -33.42
C VAL A 140 8.59 4.62 -33.02
N SER A 141 9.56 4.19 -33.84
CA SER A 141 10.97 4.51 -33.66
C SER A 141 11.19 6.01 -33.59
N THR A 142 12.04 6.45 -32.66
CA THR A 142 12.31 7.87 -32.40
C THR A 142 12.70 8.63 -33.66
N GLY A 143 11.93 9.67 -33.99
CA GLY A 143 12.08 10.54 -35.16
C GLY A 143 11.73 9.89 -36.50
N ALA A 144 11.21 8.66 -36.49
CA ALA A 144 10.99 7.84 -37.69
C ALA A 144 9.69 7.03 -37.62
N ALA A 145 8.67 7.53 -36.91
CA ALA A 145 7.39 6.82 -36.82
C ALA A 145 6.72 6.65 -38.19
N VAL A 146 6.11 5.48 -38.40
CA VAL A 146 5.37 5.13 -39.61
C VAL A 146 3.90 4.92 -39.25
N TRP A 147 3.05 5.74 -39.86
CA TRP A 147 1.60 5.70 -39.69
C TRP A 147 0.93 5.30 -41.00
N THR A 148 -0.10 4.48 -40.92
CA THR A 148 -0.94 4.08 -42.06
C THR A 148 -2.38 4.46 -41.77
N GLU A 149 -3.07 5.03 -42.76
CA GLU A 149 -4.51 5.34 -42.71
C GLU A 149 -5.34 4.05 -42.73
#